data_AF-A0A3D5YHU7-F1
#
_entry.id   AF-A0A3D5YHU7-F1
#
_cell.length_a   1.000
_cell.length_b   1.000
_cell.length_c   1.000
_cell.angle_alpha   90.00
_cell.angle_beta   90.00
_cell.angle_gamma   90.00
#
_symmetry.space_group_name_H-M   'P 1'
#
loop_
_entity.id
_entity.type
_entity.pdbx_description
1 polymer ?
#
loop_
_entity_poly.entity_id
_entity_poly.type
_entity_poly.pdbx_seq_one_letter_code
_entity_poly.pdbx_strand_id
1 'polypeptide(L)'
;MDKETSGVLIAGKTYNSLQYINEIIRKREIQKEYLAVVVGRFPRQLSLHKPLKKIFSTKFQRGKTVVSDIEDEEGKESTTHCEVRKIFQHPIL
;
A
#
# COMPACT_ATOMS: atom_id res chain seq x y z
N MET A 1 -3.66 1.93 -8.36
CA MET A 1 -3.17 0.58 -8.05
C MET A 1 -1.98 0.28 -8.92
N ASP A 2 -1.06 -0.55 -8.46
CA ASP A 2 0.07 -0.97 -9.29
C ASP A 2 -0.43 -1.85 -10.44
N LYS A 3 0.34 -1.93 -11.53
CA LYS A 3 -0.04 -2.61 -12.77
C LYS A 3 -0.46 -4.07 -12.56
N GLU A 4 0.19 -4.75 -11.61
CA GLU A 4 -0.01 -6.17 -11.32
C GLU A 4 -0.94 -6.43 -10.13
N THR A 5 -1.46 -5.37 -9.49
CA THR A 5 -2.44 -5.50 -8.41
C THR A 5 -3.86 -5.54 -9.00
N SER A 6 -4.58 -6.63 -8.77
CA SER A 6 -6.02 -6.74 -9.05
C SER A 6 -6.86 -6.17 -7.91
N GLY A 7 -8.14 -5.88 -8.16
CA GLY A 7 -9.10 -5.57 -7.09
C GLY A 7 -10.07 -4.43 -7.44
N VAL A 8 -10.58 -3.80 -6.39
CA VAL A 8 -11.60 -2.75 -6.48
C VAL A 8 -10.97 -1.41 -6.84
N LEU A 9 -11.52 -0.76 -7.87
CA LEU A 9 -11.19 0.60 -8.24
C LEU A 9 -12.45 1.48 -8.12
N ILE A 10 -12.30 2.67 -7.59
CA ILE A 10 -13.37 3.67 -7.49
C ILE A 10 -13.01 4.83 -8.43
N ALA A 11 -13.96 5.24 -9.27
CA ALA A 11 -13.80 6.36 -10.20
C ALA A 11 -15.02 7.28 -10.14
N GLY A 12 -14.78 8.59 -10.04
CA GLY A 12 -15.83 9.60 -10.13
C GLY A 12 -16.26 9.79 -11.58
N LYS A 13 -17.53 9.54 -11.89
CA LYS A 13 -18.10 9.77 -13.23
C LYS A 13 -18.44 11.25 -13.48
N THR A 14 -18.59 12.03 -12.43
CA THR A 14 -18.87 13.47 -12.47
C THR A 14 -17.84 14.23 -11.63
N TYR A 15 -17.68 15.52 -11.91
CA TYR A 15 -16.77 16.39 -11.15
C TYR A 15 -17.08 16.36 -9.65
N ASN A 16 -18.35 16.50 -9.27
CA ASN A 16 -18.77 16.47 -7.86
C ASN A 16 -18.42 15.14 -7.19
N SER A 17 -18.66 14.01 -7.87
CA SER A 17 -18.30 12.69 -7.34
C SER A 17 -16.78 12.55 -7.19
N LEU A 18 -15.99 13.05 -8.14
CA LEU A 18 -14.54 13.03 -8.09
C LEU A 18 -14.00 13.87 -6.91
N GLN A 19 -14.55 15.07 -6.70
CA GLN A 19 -14.19 15.92 -5.57
C GLN A 19 -14.51 15.25 -4.24
N TYR A 20 -15.71 14.70 -4.10
CA TYR A 20 -16.13 13.96 -2.91
C TYR A 20 -15.20 12.78 -2.62
N ILE A 21 -14.94 11.93 -3.61
CA ILE A 21 -14.05 10.76 -3.46
C ILE A 21 -12.64 11.18 -3.04
N ASN A 22 -12.08 12.23 -3.66
CA ASN A 22 -10.76 12.76 -3.28
C ASN A 22 -10.72 13.25 -1.83
N GLU A 23 -11.79 13.90 -1.38
CA GLU A 23 -11.87 14.42 -0.01
C GLU A 23 -11.90 13.31 1.04
N ILE A 24 -12.75 12.30 0.86
CA ILE A 24 -12.85 11.17 1.80
C ILE A 24 -11.57 10.32 1.81
N ILE A 25 -10.85 10.21 0.67
CA ILE A 25 -9.52 9.58 0.61
C ILE A 25 -8.51 10.38 1.43
N ARG A 26 -8.49 11.71 1.26
CA ARG A 26 -7.57 12.60 1.99
C ARG A 26 -7.81 12.56 3.50
N LYS A 27 -9.07 12.52 3.92
CA LYS A 27 -9.49 12.43 5.33
C LYS A 27 -9.33 11.02 5.93
N ARG A 28 -8.89 10.02 5.14
CA ARG A 28 -8.78 8.62 5.55
C ARG A 28 -10.12 8.00 5.99
N GLU A 29 -11.23 8.45 5.40
CA GLU A 29 -12.58 7.95 5.68
C GLU A 29 -12.94 6.71 4.84
N ILE A 30 -12.05 6.28 3.94
CA ILE A 30 -12.18 5.02 3.20
C ILE A 30 -11.31 3.94 3.84
N GLN A 31 -11.92 2.83 4.23
CA GLN A 31 -11.23 1.59 4.56
C GLN A 31 -10.87 0.82 3.28
N LYS A 32 -9.58 0.54 3.10
CA LYS A 32 -9.06 -0.23 1.96
C LYS A 32 -8.46 -1.53 2.46
N GLU A 33 -8.98 -2.64 1.99
CA GLU A 33 -8.51 -3.97 2.36
C GLU A 33 -7.91 -4.69 1.15
N TYR A 34 -6.81 -5.39 1.39
CA TYR A 34 -6.09 -6.16 0.38
C TYR A 34 -5.80 -7.55 0.94
N LEU A 35 -5.85 -8.55 0.06
CA LEU A 35 -5.32 -9.88 0.34
C LEU A 35 -3.97 -10.01 -0.34
N ALA A 36 -2.98 -10.46 0.41
CA ALA A 36 -1.65 -10.75 -0.09
C ALA A 36 -1.21 -12.13 0.40
N VAL A 37 -0.55 -12.88 -0.49
CA VAL A 37 0.20 -14.09 -0.11
C VAL A 37 1.66 -13.67 0.05
N VAL A 38 2.24 -13.98 1.21
CA VAL A 38 3.61 -13.62 1.57
C VAL A 38 4.45 -14.88 1.79
N VAL A 39 5.75 -14.76 1.55
CA VAL A 39 6.70 -15.84 1.78
C VAL A 39 7.03 -15.94 3.27
N GLY A 40 7.13 -17.17 3.78
CA GLY A 40 7.53 -17.47 5.16
C GLY A 40 6.38 -17.43 6.17
N ARG A 41 6.74 -17.49 7.47
CA ARG A 41 5.76 -17.40 8.57
C ARG A 41 5.46 -15.94 8.87
N PHE A 42 4.21 -15.54 8.67
CA PHE A 42 3.74 -14.20 9.01
C PHE A 42 3.21 -14.15 10.46
N PRO A 43 3.54 -13.10 11.24
CA PRO A 43 2.97 -12.93 12.58
C PRO A 43 1.45 -12.76 12.51
N ARG A 44 0.72 -13.24 13.52
CA ARG A 44 -0.77 -13.21 13.53
C ARG A 44 -1.34 -11.81 13.23
N GLN A 45 -0.71 -10.78 13.78
CA GLN A 45 -1.04 -9.38 13.54
C GLN A 45 0.27 -8.58 13.44
N LEU A 46 0.31 -7.58 12.56
CA LEU A 46 1.46 -6.70 12.37
C LEU A 46 0.99 -5.30 12.01
N SER A 47 1.57 -4.29 12.64
CA SER A 47 1.40 -2.89 12.26
C SER A 47 2.74 -2.32 11.81
N LEU A 48 2.80 -1.84 10.57
CA LEU A 48 3.99 -1.24 9.98
C LEU A 48 3.83 0.28 9.98
N HIS A 49 4.76 0.97 10.62
CA HIS A 49 4.82 2.42 10.69
C HIS A 49 6.22 2.85 10.25
N LYS A 50 6.36 3.21 8.98
CA LYS A 50 7.63 3.64 8.38
C LYS A 50 7.36 4.67 7.29
N PRO A 51 8.14 5.77 7.22
CA PRO A 51 8.00 6.73 6.15
C PRO A 51 8.46 6.11 4.82
N LEU A 52 7.81 6.53 3.73
CA LEU A 52 8.09 6.05 2.38
C LEU A 52 8.41 7.22 1.47
N LYS A 53 9.40 7.02 0.59
CA LYS A 53 9.72 7.97 -0.49
C LYS A 53 9.71 7.30 -1.86
N LYS A 54 9.42 8.08 -2.89
CA LYS A 54 9.52 7.63 -4.28
C LYS A 54 10.87 8.04 -4.84
N ILE A 55 11.65 7.07 -5.30
CA ILE A 55 12.91 7.29 -6.00
C ILE A 55 12.76 6.90 -7.47
N PHE A 56 13.54 7.49 -8.35
CA PHE A 56 13.62 7.05 -9.74
C PHE A 56 14.70 5.98 -9.88
N SER A 57 14.34 4.79 -10.36
CA SER A 57 15.32 3.75 -10.64
C SER A 57 15.80 3.86 -12.08
N THR A 58 17.06 4.24 -12.27
CA THR A 58 17.70 4.32 -13.59
C THR A 58 17.74 2.97 -14.30
N LYS A 59 17.97 1.87 -13.56
CA LYS A 59 18.01 0.50 -14.09
C LYS A 59 16.68 0.04 -14.72
N PHE A 60 15.55 0.45 -14.15
CA PHE A 60 14.22 0.02 -14.59
C PHE A 60 13.43 1.14 -15.28
N GLN A 61 14.03 2.33 -15.43
CA GLN A 61 13.41 3.55 -15.94
C GLN A 61 12.01 3.82 -15.38
N ARG A 62 11.82 3.54 -14.08
CA ARG A 62 10.53 3.69 -13.40
C ARG A 62 10.70 4.17 -11.97
N GLY A 63 9.67 4.85 -11.47
CA GLY A 63 9.57 5.19 -10.05
C GLY A 63 9.45 3.92 -9.20
N LYS A 64 10.18 3.87 -8.09
CA LYS A 64 10.12 2.83 -7.08
C LYS A 64 9.86 3.48 -5.72
N THR A 65 8.94 2.91 -4.95
CA THR A 65 8.73 3.30 -3.55
C THR A 65 9.69 2.51 -2.67
N VAL A 66 10.38 3.21 -1.77
CA VAL A 66 11.31 2.63 -0.80
C VAL A 66 11.01 3.17 0.60
N VAL A 67 11.40 2.42 1.62
CA VAL A 67 11.40 2.91 3.00
C VAL A 67 12.46 4.00 3.12
N SER A 68 12.09 5.16 3.64
CA SER A 68 13.02 6.25 3.93
C SER A 68 13.48 6.17 5.38
N ASP A 69 14.57 6.89 5.66
CA ASP A 69 14.97 7.16 7.04
C ASP A 69 13.96 8.10 7.70
N ILE A 70 13.91 8.08 9.03
CA ILE A 70 12.93 8.86 9.81
C ILE A 70 13.22 10.36 9.73
N GLU A 71 14.49 10.74 9.52
CA GLU A 71 14.95 12.13 9.45
C GLU A 71 14.84 12.72 8.03
N ASP A 72 14.43 11.93 7.05
CA ASP A 72 14.33 12.37 5.66
C ASP A 72 13.05 13.20 5.44
N GLU A 73 13.21 14.49 5.17
CA GLU A 73 12.10 15.43 4.95
C GLU A 73 11.22 15.06 3.74
N GLU A 74 11.75 14.33 2.76
CA GLU A 74 10.98 13.84 1.61
C GLU A 74 10.15 12.58 1.94
N GLY A 75 10.43 11.95 3.08
CA GLY A 75 9.71 10.79 3.60
C GLY A 75 8.27 11.13 3.94
N LYS A 76 7.32 10.35 3.40
CA LYS A 76 5.90 10.50 3.72
C LYS A 76 5.47 9.43 4.70
N GLU A 77 4.88 9.87 5.81
CA GLU A 77 4.31 8.99 6.83
C GLU A 77 3.34 7.97 6.23
N SER A 78 3.59 6.70 6.52
CA SER A 78 2.81 5.57 6.02
C SER A 78 2.56 4.56 7.11
N THR A 79 1.33 4.07 7.16
CA THR A 79 0.90 3.05 8.13
C THR A 79 0.14 1.96 7.40
N THR A 80 0.44 0.70 7.70
CA THR A 80 -0.26 -0.47 7.17
C THR A 80 -0.50 -1.48 8.29
N HIS A 81 -1.74 -1.94 8.42
CA HIS A 81 -2.12 -2.98 9.37
C HIS A 81 -2.37 -4.29 8.62
N CYS A 82 -1.80 -5.37 9.13
CA CYS A 82 -1.87 -6.69 8.53
C CYS A 82 -2.37 -7.70 9.56
N GLU A 83 -3.18 -8.66 9.11
CA GLU A 83 -3.67 -9.77 9.91
C GLU A 83 -3.62 -11.05 9.07
N VAL A 84 -3.23 -12.17 9.68
CA VAL A 84 -3.22 -13.47 9.01
C VAL A 84 -4.66 -13.92 8.76
N ARG A 85 -5.02 -14.10 7.49
CA ARG A 85 -6.30 -14.71 7.08
C ARG A 85 -6.21 -16.22 6.91
N LYS A 86 -5.08 -16.73 6.42
CA LYS A 86 -4.84 -18.16 6.20
C LYS A 86 -3.35 -18.46 6.18
N ILE A 87 -2.97 -19.62 6.74
CA ILE A 87 -1.61 -20.16 6.67
C ILE A 87 -1.61 -21.31 5.67
N PHE A 88 -0.65 -21.28 4.74
CA PHE A 88 -0.44 -22.35 3.77
C PHE A 88 0.86 -23.07 4.12
N GLN A 89 0.86 -24.40 4.00
CA GLN A 89 2.10 -25.17 3.95
C GLN A 89 2.48 -25.30 2.48
N HIS A 90 3.58 -24.67 2.10
CA HIS A 90 4.11 -24.81 0.75
C HIS A 90 5.26 -25.82 0.78
N PRO A 91 5.27 -26.85 -0.08
CA PRO A 91 6.23 -27.96 0.04
C PRO A 91 7.70 -27.56 -0.18
N ILE A 92 7.96 -26.35 -0.66
CA ILE A 92 9.29 -25.86 -1.05
C ILE A 92 9.75 -24.65 -0.21
N LEU A 93 8.91 -24.11 0.68
CA LEU A 93 9.22 -22.96 1.55
C LEU A 93 9.09 -23.36 3.01
#